data_AF-A0A6A6ABZ6-F1
#
_entry.id   AF-A0A6A6ABZ6-F1
#
_cell.length_a   1.000
_cell.length_b   1.000
_cell.length_c   1.000
_cell.angle_alpha   90.00
_cell.angle_beta   90.00
_cell.angle_gamma   90.00
#
_symmetry.space_group_name_H-M   'P 1'
#
loop_
_entity.id
_entity.type
_entity.pdbx_description
1 polymer ?
#
loop_
_entity_poly.entity_id
_entity_poly.type
_entity_poly.pdbx_seq_one_letter_code
_entity_poly.pdbx_strand_id
1 'polypeptide(L)'
;MSQKSIHLSTTTTKMEFFRFLDLPKELRFMVYGMLDISTNRYKSTLSPHDHSTLGVSQDSSDTNSACSSTPETHPSMILVTQSMPVQILATCRLVHTEATPLLQPKLARLLSSVPTITLDDKILYTPLLSGPDGLLPTILAYLNTHCDTQFLPFQTWREQQAAKHDEQVWIWIRQTVVRLLSQATKPTVSWFGDLLHPEVRILLQVRRAWEYPTTAVPETGACSPNARRDSVTTPLQDTYTEDIQHAMCTPPLYSISTTTQLTKVFNDSLEAARSKGLEHVRGGSIVFGQDVREKGERGVVPDRICGLNYQLDG
;
A
#
# COMPACT_ATOMS: atom_id res chain seq x y z
N MET A 1 33.91 -45.13 57.59
CA MET A 1 32.99 -44.76 56.49
C MET A 1 33.11 -43.25 56.29
N SER A 2 33.79 -42.82 55.22
CA SER A 2 34.08 -41.40 54.97
C SER A 2 33.18 -40.91 53.83
N GLN A 3 32.24 -40.02 54.15
CA GLN A 3 31.33 -39.42 53.17
C GLN A 3 32.07 -38.34 52.38
N LYS A 4 32.32 -38.61 51.11
CA LYS A 4 32.91 -37.67 50.15
C LYS A 4 31.78 -36.75 49.66
N SER A 5 31.74 -35.53 50.18
CA SER A 5 30.79 -34.50 49.74
C SER A 5 31.19 -33.98 48.37
N ILE A 6 30.32 -34.17 47.37
CA ILE A 6 30.51 -33.68 46.00
C ILE A 6 29.88 -32.29 45.92
N HIS A 7 30.71 -31.26 45.99
CA HIS A 7 30.29 -29.89 45.69
C HIS A 7 30.15 -29.74 44.16
N LEU A 8 28.91 -29.75 43.66
CA LEU A 8 28.61 -29.26 42.31
C LEU A 8 28.74 -27.73 42.31
N SER A 9 29.84 -27.21 41.78
CA SER A 9 29.99 -25.78 41.48
C SER A 9 29.12 -25.43 40.27
N THR A 10 28.02 -24.74 40.51
CA THR A 10 27.24 -24.06 39.47
C THR A 10 28.08 -22.94 38.87
N THR A 11 28.83 -23.25 37.82
CA THR A 11 29.54 -22.25 37.03
C THR A 11 28.53 -21.45 36.23
N THR A 12 28.20 -20.25 36.72
CA THR A 12 27.44 -19.25 35.99
C THR A 12 28.26 -18.83 34.77
N THR A 13 28.08 -19.50 33.65
CA THR A 13 28.71 -19.13 32.37
C THR A 13 28.22 -17.76 31.97
N LYS A 14 29.06 -16.75 32.22
CA LYS A 14 28.84 -15.38 31.78
C LYS A 14 28.77 -15.41 30.26
N MET A 15 27.60 -15.15 29.69
CA MET A 15 27.46 -15.05 28.23
C MET A 15 28.29 -13.85 27.77
N GLU A 16 29.46 -14.10 27.20
CA GLU A 16 30.21 -13.06 26.53
C GLU A 16 29.56 -12.76 25.19
N PHE A 17 29.21 -11.49 24.98
CA PHE A 17 28.63 -11.04 23.72
C PHE A 17 29.70 -11.02 22.64
N PHE A 18 29.34 -11.54 21.47
CA PHE A 18 30.17 -11.50 20.28
C PHE A 18 30.36 -10.05 19.81
N ARG A 19 31.61 -9.59 19.67
CA ARG A 19 31.91 -8.25 19.14
C ARG A 19 32.04 -8.32 17.63
N PHE A 20 31.16 -7.61 16.92
CA PHE A 20 31.16 -7.58 15.45
C PHE A 20 32.51 -7.15 14.84
N LEU A 21 33.24 -6.24 15.50
CA LEU A 21 34.54 -5.75 15.03
C LEU A 21 35.69 -6.77 15.20
N ASP A 22 35.49 -7.82 16.00
CA ASP A 22 36.46 -8.89 16.18
C ASP A 22 36.42 -9.91 15.02
N LEU A 23 35.41 -9.83 14.13
CA LEU A 23 35.36 -10.60 12.89
C LEU A 23 36.50 -10.17 11.94
N PRO A 24 37.13 -11.11 11.21
CA PRO A 24 37.89 -10.79 10.02
C PRO A 24 37.06 -9.96 9.02
N LYS A 25 37.73 -9.10 8.26
CA LYS A 25 37.10 -8.18 7.31
C LYS A 25 36.23 -8.91 6.29
N GLU A 26 36.66 -10.08 5.86
CA GLU A 26 35.98 -10.95 4.90
C GLU A 26 34.62 -11.39 5.44
N LEU A 27 34.54 -11.76 6.72
CA LEU A 27 33.28 -12.12 7.36
C LEU A 27 32.36 -10.92 7.55
N ARG A 28 32.91 -9.74 7.87
CA ARG A 28 32.11 -8.50 7.90
C ARG A 28 31.53 -8.19 6.51
N PHE A 29 32.30 -8.39 5.44
CA PHE A 29 31.84 -8.23 4.07
C PHE A 29 30.71 -9.20 3.72
N MET A 30 30.79 -10.46 4.17
CA MET A 30 29.68 -11.40 4.04
C MET A 30 28.43 -10.87 4.74
N VAL A 31 28.56 -10.35 5.97
CA VAL A 31 27.42 -9.76 6.70
C VAL A 31 26.82 -8.58 5.95
N TYR A 32 27.63 -7.64 5.45
CA TYR A 32 27.12 -6.52 4.64
C TYR A 32 26.43 -7.02 3.37
N GLY A 33 27.01 -8.02 2.70
CA GLY A 33 26.45 -8.64 1.49
C GLY A 33 25.08 -9.29 1.72
N MET A 34 24.83 -9.82 2.92
CA MET A 34 23.57 -10.46 3.32
C MET A 34 22.49 -9.47 3.78
N LEU A 35 22.75 -8.16 3.82
CA LEU A 35 21.72 -7.16 4.13
C LEU A 35 20.78 -7.01 2.94
N ASP A 36 19.64 -7.66 3.01
CA ASP A 36 18.67 -7.68 1.92
C ASP A 36 17.63 -6.57 2.01
N ILE A 37 17.07 -6.29 0.83
CA ILE A 37 15.93 -5.40 0.70
C ILE A 37 14.67 -6.20 1.05
N SER A 38 14.01 -5.85 2.15
CA SER A 38 12.73 -6.42 2.52
C SER A 38 11.58 -5.58 1.96
N THR A 39 10.48 -6.24 1.60
CA THR A 39 9.23 -5.56 1.23
C THR A 39 8.31 -5.57 2.44
N ASN A 40 7.91 -4.37 2.89
CA ASN A 40 7.00 -4.18 4.02
C ASN A 40 5.62 -3.83 3.48
N ARG A 41 4.58 -4.48 4.01
CA ARG A 41 3.19 -4.25 3.66
C ARG A 41 2.45 -3.77 4.91
N TYR A 42 1.98 -2.53 4.88
CA TYR A 42 1.21 -1.93 5.97
C TYR A 42 -0.24 -1.86 5.53
N LYS A 43 -1.06 -2.79 6.05
CA LYS A 43 -2.50 -2.82 5.78
C LYS A 43 -3.21 -1.99 6.85
N SER A 44 -4.03 -1.04 6.41
CA SER A 44 -5.00 -0.33 7.22
C SER A 44 -6.39 -0.74 6.76
N THR A 45 -7.18 -1.28 7.68
CA THR A 45 -8.62 -1.51 7.46
C THR A 45 -9.36 -0.29 7.96
N LEU A 46 -10.18 0.31 7.11
CA LEU A 46 -10.96 1.47 7.49
C LEU A 46 -12.21 0.98 8.20
N SER A 47 -12.36 1.38 9.46
CA SER A 47 -13.56 1.06 10.23
C SER A 47 -14.75 1.82 9.63
N PRO A 48 -15.87 1.17 9.30
CA PRO A 48 -17.06 1.83 8.77
C PRO A 48 -17.69 2.84 9.76
N HIS A 49 -17.36 2.72 11.06
CA HIS A 49 -18.01 3.50 12.12
C HIS A 49 -17.56 4.96 12.22
N ASP A 50 -16.52 5.38 11.49
CA ASP A 50 -16.03 6.76 11.53
C ASP A 50 -16.85 7.75 10.68
N HIS A 51 -17.92 7.30 10.01
CA HIS A 51 -18.83 8.19 9.27
C HIS A 51 -19.91 8.85 10.14
N SER A 52 -19.94 8.58 11.45
CA SER A 52 -21.07 8.93 12.33
C SER A 52 -21.07 10.38 12.87
N THR A 53 -20.63 11.37 12.09
CA THR A 53 -20.75 12.80 12.44
C THR A 53 -21.68 13.62 11.54
N LEU A 54 -22.49 12.99 10.69
CA LEU A 54 -23.68 13.63 10.09
C LEU A 54 -24.90 12.75 10.34
N GLY A 55 -25.49 12.92 11.52
CA GLY A 55 -26.60 12.14 12.02
C GLY A 55 -27.86 12.27 11.17
N VAL A 56 -28.33 11.13 10.66
CA VAL A 56 -29.75 10.84 10.47
C VAL A 56 -29.96 9.45 11.07
N SER A 57 -30.28 9.42 12.35
CA SER A 57 -30.75 8.23 13.05
C SER A 57 -32.10 7.84 12.46
N GLN A 58 -32.13 6.74 11.71
CA GLN A 58 -33.35 6.14 11.23
C GLN A 58 -33.67 4.94 12.13
N ASP A 59 -34.47 5.20 13.16
CA ASP A 59 -35.08 4.17 14.00
C ASP A 59 -35.90 3.25 13.11
N SER A 60 -35.47 2.00 12.93
CA SER A 60 -36.34 0.95 12.41
C SER A 60 -36.15 -0.34 13.21
N SER A 61 -37.23 -0.63 13.92
CA SER A 61 -37.51 -1.79 14.73
C SER A 61 -37.62 -3.07 13.87
N ASP A 62 -36.92 -4.10 14.33
CA ASP A 62 -37.34 -5.49 14.43
C ASP A 62 -37.97 -6.16 13.20
N THR A 63 -37.16 -6.84 12.40
CA THR A 63 -37.55 -8.11 11.77
C THR A 63 -36.39 -9.10 11.72
N ASN A 64 -36.56 -10.22 12.43
CA ASN A 64 -35.66 -11.37 12.47
C ASN A 64 -35.39 -11.94 11.06
N SER A 65 -34.27 -11.57 10.45
CA SER A 65 -33.80 -12.19 9.21
C SER A 65 -32.51 -12.97 9.49
N ALA A 66 -32.64 -14.30 9.55
CA ALA A 66 -31.53 -15.24 9.60
C ALA A 66 -30.88 -15.32 8.20
N CYS A 67 -30.18 -14.26 7.80
CA CYS A 67 -29.47 -14.20 6.53
C CYS A 67 -27.99 -14.52 6.73
N SER A 68 -27.48 -15.44 5.92
CA SER A 68 -26.09 -15.83 5.78
C SER A 68 -25.16 -14.61 5.73
N SER A 69 -24.38 -14.41 6.80
CA SER A 69 -23.37 -13.36 6.89
C SER A 69 -22.23 -13.67 5.92
N THR A 70 -22.35 -13.20 4.68
CA THR A 70 -21.17 -13.06 3.83
C THR A 70 -20.17 -12.18 4.57
N PRO A 71 -18.90 -12.59 4.71
CA PRO A 71 -17.91 -11.81 5.45
C PRO A 71 -17.79 -10.44 4.79
N GLU A 72 -18.32 -9.41 5.46
CA GLU A 72 -18.24 -8.03 4.99
C GLU A 72 -16.76 -7.68 4.85
N THR A 73 -16.31 -7.57 3.61
CA THR A 73 -14.93 -7.20 3.33
C THR A 73 -14.84 -5.69 3.51
N HIS A 74 -14.31 -5.27 4.66
CA HIS A 74 -14.07 -3.87 4.95
C HIS A 74 -13.08 -3.27 3.94
N PRO A 75 -13.31 -2.02 3.50
CA PRO A 75 -12.39 -1.31 2.63
C PRO A 75 -11.00 -1.24 3.29
N SER A 76 -9.98 -1.62 2.54
CA SER A 76 -8.60 -1.66 3.02
C SER A 76 -7.64 -0.93 2.08
N MET A 77 -6.66 -0.28 2.69
CA MET A 77 -5.54 0.35 2.03
C MET A 77 -4.26 -0.38 2.43
N ILE A 78 -3.36 -0.61 1.48
CA ILE A 78 -2.08 -1.27 1.73
C ILE A 78 -0.96 -0.37 1.22
N LEU A 79 -0.04 0.05 2.08
CA LEU A 79 1.22 0.65 1.65
C LEU A 79 2.28 -0.43 1.52
N VAL A 80 2.86 -0.52 0.34
CA VAL A 80 3.99 -1.37 0.01
C VAL A 80 5.22 -0.48 -0.10
N THR A 81 6.20 -0.73 0.77
CA THR A 81 7.50 -0.06 0.73
C THR A 81 8.61 -1.08 0.76
N GLN A 82 9.74 -0.73 0.16
CA GLN A 82 10.97 -1.48 0.34
C GLN A 82 11.79 -0.85 1.46
N SER A 83 12.50 -1.67 2.25
CA SER A 83 13.45 -1.21 3.26
C SER A 83 14.70 -2.09 3.31
N MET A 84 15.77 -1.58 3.91
CA MET A 84 17.00 -2.32 4.15
C MET A 84 17.54 -1.91 5.52
N PRO A 85 18.07 -2.84 6.34
CA PRO A 85 18.60 -2.52 7.66
C PRO A 85 19.96 -1.80 7.58
N VAL A 86 19.91 -0.49 7.31
CA VAL A 86 21.09 0.37 7.14
C VAL A 86 21.64 0.93 8.46
N GLN A 87 21.07 0.55 9.60
CA GLN A 87 21.51 1.01 10.93
C GLN A 87 22.98 0.68 11.19
N ILE A 88 23.51 -0.38 10.56
CA ILE A 88 24.92 -0.74 10.63
C ILE A 88 25.85 0.39 10.16
N LEU A 89 25.42 1.20 9.18
CA LEU A 89 26.18 2.34 8.68
C LEU A 89 26.32 3.47 9.71
N ALA A 90 25.43 3.53 10.70
CA ALA A 90 25.45 4.53 11.75
C ALA A 90 26.31 4.13 12.98
N THR A 91 26.88 2.92 13.00
CA THR A 91 27.57 2.39 14.18
C THR A 91 28.95 3.02 14.41
N CYS A 92 29.86 2.92 13.45
CA CYS A 92 31.19 3.54 13.53
C CYS A 92 31.77 3.82 12.13
N ARG A 93 32.82 4.66 12.08
CA ARG A 93 33.46 5.07 10.82
C ARG A 93 34.03 3.88 10.03
N LEU A 94 34.63 2.90 10.70
CA LEU A 94 35.22 1.73 10.03
C LEU A 94 34.15 0.94 9.26
N VAL A 95 33.06 0.58 9.95
CA VAL A 95 31.92 -0.14 9.37
C VAL A 95 31.30 0.66 8.23
N HIS A 96 31.12 1.97 8.40
CA HIS A 96 30.60 2.84 7.35
C HIS A 96 31.46 2.77 6.08
N THR A 97 32.78 2.98 6.19
CA THR A 97 33.70 2.99 5.04
C THR A 97 33.76 1.62 4.34
N GLU A 98 33.68 0.53 5.12
CA GLU A 98 33.67 -0.84 4.59
C GLU A 98 32.35 -1.21 3.89
N ALA A 99 31.22 -0.93 4.52
CA ALA A 99 29.91 -1.38 4.05
C ALA A 99 29.34 -0.51 2.93
N THR A 100 29.65 0.79 2.89
CA THR A 100 29.13 1.73 1.89
C THR A 100 29.27 1.25 0.45
N PRO A 101 30.45 0.87 -0.07
CA PRO A 101 30.58 0.45 -1.48
C PRO A 101 29.78 -0.82 -1.81
N LEU A 102 29.60 -1.73 -0.84
CA LEU A 102 28.82 -2.95 -1.03
C LEU A 102 27.31 -2.69 -0.99
N LEU A 103 26.87 -1.75 -0.14
CA LEU A 103 25.46 -1.41 0.02
C LEU A 103 24.99 -0.36 -0.98
N GLN A 104 25.88 0.44 -1.56
CA GLN A 104 25.52 1.54 -2.47
C GLN A 104 24.65 1.10 -3.65
N PRO A 105 24.90 -0.02 -4.35
CA PRO A 105 23.99 -0.50 -5.40
C PRO A 105 22.59 -0.86 -4.86
N LYS A 106 22.52 -1.50 -3.68
CA LYS A 106 21.25 -1.85 -3.02
C LYS A 106 20.50 -0.59 -2.57
N LEU A 107 21.23 0.41 -2.05
CA LEU A 107 20.68 1.72 -1.67
C LEU A 107 20.15 2.47 -2.88
N ALA A 108 20.87 2.51 -4.00
CA ALA A 108 20.40 3.13 -5.24
C ALA A 108 19.11 2.45 -5.76
N ARG A 109 19.03 1.11 -5.68
CA ARG A 109 17.81 0.36 -6.01
C ARG A 109 16.66 0.70 -5.06
N LEU A 110 16.95 0.84 -3.77
CA LEU A 110 15.96 1.22 -2.76
C LEU A 110 15.44 2.64 -2.97
N LEU A 111 16.31 3.59 -3.31
CA LEU A 111 15.97 4.98 -3.58
C LEU A 111 15.18 5.14 -4.88
N SER A 112 15.44 4.31 -5.89
CA SER A 112 14.66 4.28 -7.13
C SER A 112 13.32 3.56 -7.01
N SER A 113 13.10 2.78 -5.94
CA SER A 113 11.82 2.09 -5.72
C SER A 113 10.73 3.07 -5.27
N VAL A 114 9.67 3.21 -6.06
CA VAL A 114 8.54 4.12 -5.77
C VAL A 114 7.60 3.47 -4.73
N PRO A 115 7.17 4.18 -3.66
CA PRO A 115 6.24 3.61 -2.70
C PRO A 115 4.90 3.37 -3.39
N THR A 116 4.32 2.20 -3.15
CA THR A 116 3.06 1.80 -3.77
C THR A 116 1.95 1.77 -2.74
N ILE A 117 0.86 2.47 -3.01
CA ILE A 117 -0.35 2.50 -2.22
C ILE A 117 -1.40 1.72 -2.99
N THR A 118 -1.75 0.55 -2.50
CA THR A 118 -2.87 -0.23 -3.02
C THR A 118 -4.16 0.15 -2.29
N LEU A 119 -5.19 0.48 -3.05
CA LEU A 119 -6.50 0.92 -2.59
C LEU A 119 -7.55 -0.10 -3.00
N ASP A 120 -8.48 -0.42 -2.11
CA ASP A 120 -9.75 -1.01 -2.54
C ASP A 120 -10.60 0.05 -3.26
N ASP A 121 -11.31 -0.36 -4.31
CA ASP A 121 -12.16 0.51 -5.12
C ASP A 121 -13.19 1.31 -4.30
N LYS A 122 -13.76 0.71 -3.26
CA LYS A 122 -14.69 1.35 -2.33
C LYS A 122 -14.08 2.60 -1.66
N ILE A 123 -12.76 2.64 -1.45
CA ILE A 123 -12.06 3.78 -0.81
C ILE A 123 -12.08 5.02 -1.69
N LEU A 124 -12.09 4.87 -3.03
CA LEU A 124 -12.07 6.00 -3.95
C LEU A 124 -13.29 6.93 -3.79
N TYR A 125 -14.39 6.37 -3.30
CA TYR A 125 -15.63 7.10 -3.08
C TYR A 125 -15.75 7.66 -1.66
N THR A 126 -14.78 7.36 -0.79
CA THR A 126 -14.77 7.88 0.58
C THR A 126 -14.08 9.25 0.63
N PRO A 127 -14.57 10.19 1.45
CA PRO A 127 -13.92 11.49 1.65
C PRO A 127 -12.54 11.37 2.29
N LEU A 128 -12.20 10.19 2.83
CA LEU A 128 -10.89 9.90 3.39
C LEU A 128 -9.76 10.07 2.38
N LEU A 129 -9.99 9.87 1.08
CA LEU A 129 -8.92 9.99 0.09
C LEU A 129 -8.81 11.40 -0.51
N SER A 130 -9.94 12.04 -0.84
CA SER A 130 -9.99 13.30 -1.62
C SER A 130 -10.47 14.54 -0.86
N GLY A 131 -10.94 14.41 0.39
CA GLY A 131 -11.37 15.56 1.18
C GLY A 131 -10.20 16.48 1.56
N PRO A 132 -10.45 17.74 1.97
CA PRO A 132 -9.39 18.66 2.42
C PRO A 132 -8.58 18.15 3.63
N ASP A 133 -9.20 17.25 4.39
CA ASP A 133 -8.64 16.49 5.51
C ASP A 133 -8.41 15.01 5.16
N GLY A 134 -8.44 14.68 3.88
CA GLY A 134 -8.15 13.35 3.38
C GLY A 134 -6.67 13.00 3.56
N LEU A 135 -6.36 11.72 3.45
CA LEU A 135 -5.03 11.15 3.57
C LEU A 135 -4.07 11.76 2.55
N LEU A 136 -4.46 11.85 1.27
CA LEU A 136 -3.57 12.32 0.22
C LEU A 136 -3.21 13.81 0.40
N PRO A 137 -4.18 14.72 0.63
CA PRO A 137 -3.86 16.11 0.97
C PRO A 137 -3.03 16.26 2.25
N THR A 138 -3.22 15.38 3.23
CA THR A 138 -2.46 15.37 4.48
C THR A 138 -1.00 14.96 4.26
N ILE A 139 -0.74 13.94 3.44
CA ILE A 139 0.62 13.56 3.02
C ILE A 139 1.27 14.74 2.27
N LEU A 140 0.57 15.35 1.32
CA LEU A 140 1.12 16.46 0.53
C LEU A 140 1.43 17.68 1.37
N ALA A 141 0.53 18.05 2.28
CA ALA A 141 0.75 19.14 3.24
C ALA A 141 1.98 18.88 4.12
N TYR A 142 2.19 17.63 4.54
CA TYR A 142 3.41 17.27 5.26
C TYR A 142 4.65 17.44 4.40
N LEU A 143 4.67 16.86 3.20
CA LEU A 143 5.85 16.87 2.34
C LEU A 143 6.31 18.30 2.06
N ASN A 144 5.38 19.17 1.68
CA ASN A 144 5.71 20.57 1.40
C ASN A 144 6.24 21.32 2.63
N THR A 145 5.71 21.05 3.83
CA THR A 145 6.21 21.71 5.06
C THR A 145 7.60 21.23 5.50
N HIS A 146 8.07 20.08 5.00
CA HIS A 146 9.29 19.43 5.49
C HIS A 146 10.37 19.23 4.41
N CYS A 147 10.14 19.69 3.18
CA CYS A 147 11.17 19.70 2.14
C CYS A 147 12.27 20.73 2.41
N ASP A 148 11.94 21.86 3.05
CA ASP A 148 12.87 22.95 3.34
C ASP A 148 13.50 22.83 4.74
N THR A 149 14.39 21.85 4.87
CA THR A 149 15.56 21.83 5.78
C THR A 149 15.42 21.99 7.30
N GLN A 150 14.25 22.32 7.86
CA GLN A 150 14.00 22.24 9.30
C GLN A 150 13.00 21.13 9.55
N PHE A 151 13.52 19.92 9.85
CA PHE A 151 12.70 18.83 10.37
C PHE A 151 12.07 19.28 11.69
N LEU A 152 10.87 19.88 11.61
CA LEU A 152 9.94 19.80 12.72
C LEU A 152 9.76 18.31 13.03
N PRO A 153 9.89 17.90 14.30
CA PRO A 153 9.67 16.51 14.65
C PRO A 153 8.28 16.11 14.16
N PHE A 154 8.17 14.98 13.44
CA PHE A 154 6.89 14.43 13.00
C PHE A 154 5.84 14.39 14.14
N GLN A 155 6.32 14.23 15.37
CA GLN A 155 5.54 14.32 16.61
C GLN A 155 4.72 15.61 16.74
N THR A 156 5.33 16.77 16.50
CA THR A 156 4.69 18.09 16.66
C THR A 156 3.60 18.31 15.61
N TRP A 157 3.86 17.89 14.37
CA TRP A 157 2.85 17.95 13.31
C TRP A 157 1.72 16.94 13.55
N ARG A 158 2.06 15.73 14.03
CA ARG A 158 1.06 14.74 14.46
C ARG A 158 0.16 15.34 15.54
N GLU A 159 0.70 15.98 16.57
CA GLU A 159 -0.11 16.59 17.63
C GLU A 159 -1.11 17.64 17.10
N GLN A 160 -0.73 18.39 16.05
CA GLN A 160 -1.63 19.36 15.39
C GLN A 160 -2.76 18.70 14.60
N GLN A 161 -2.60 17.45 14.18
CA GLN A 161 -3.55 16.74 13.33
C GLN A 161 -4.16 15.50 14.02
N ALA A 162 -3.74 15.14 15.24
CA ALA A 162 -3.99 13.86 15.88
C ALA A 162 -5.49 13.53 16.03
N ALA A 163 -6.35 14.54 16.10
CA ALA A 163 -7.80 14.36 16.18
C ALA A 163 -8.44 13.84 14.87
N LYS A 164 -7.72 13.83 13.75
CA LYS A 164 -8.30 13.55 12.42
C LYS A 164 -8.16 12.10 11.97
N HIS A 165 -7.20 11.36 12.48
CA HIS A 165 -6.87 10.02 12.00
C HIS A 165 -6.47 9.09 13.14
N ASP A 166 -6.80 7.80 12.99
CA ASP A 166 -6.36 6.73 13.89
C ASP A 166 -4.82 6.56 13.87
N GLU A 167 -4.28 5.98 14.93
CA GLU A 167 -2.84 5.77 15.13
C GLU A 167 -2.22 4.96 14.00
N GLN A 168 -2.94 3.96 13.48
CA GLN A 168 -2.46 3.15 12.37
C GLN A 168 -2.25 3.97 11.10
N VAL A 169 -3.14 4.94 10.85
CA VAL A 169 -3.04 5.87 9.72
C VAL A 169 -1.85 6.82 9.91
N TRP A 170 -1.56 7.25 11.14
CA TRP A 170 -0.38 8.08 11.41
C TRP A 170 0.94 7.36 11.21
N ILE A 171 1.05 6.11 11.65
CA ILE A 171 2.23 5.27 11.39
C ILE A 171 2.44 5.14 9.87
N TRP A 172 1.34 4.92 9.15
CA TRP A 172 1.33 4.82 7.70
C TRP A 172 1.77 6.13 7.02
N ILE A 173 1.24 7.28 7.45
CA ILE A 173 1.61 8.61 6.90
C ILE A 173 3.10 8.86 7.14
N ARG A 174 3.59 8.62 8.37
CA ARG A 174 4.99 8.79 8.74
C ARG A 174 5.91 8.00 7.83
N GLN A 175 5.61 6.72 7.63
CA GLN A 175 6.45 5.83 6.83
C GLN A 175 6.46 6.24 5.36
N THR A 176 5.29 6.60 4.83
CA THR A 176 5.14 7.08 3.45
C THR A 176 5.97 8.35 3.23
N VAL A 177 5.77 9.34 4.09
CA VAL A 177 6.47 10.62 4.05
C VAL A 177 7.98 10.45 4.15
N VAL A 178 8.48 9.71 5.15
CA VAL A 178 9.93 9.52 5.33
C VAL A 178 10.55 8.89 4.09
N ARG A 179 9.81 7.98 3.43
CA ARG A 179 10.25 7.36 2.18
C ARG A 179 10.27 8.34 1.02
N LEU A 180 9.19 9.11 0.85
CA LEU A 180 9.10 10.11 -0.22
C LEU A 180 10.17 11.19 -0.06
N LEU A 181 10.42 11.67 1.15
CA LEU A 181 11.51 12.62 1.43
C LEU A 181 12.89 11.99 1.20
N SER A 182 13.06 10.69 1.43
CA SER A 182 14.33 10.02 1.11
C SER A 182 14.60 9.90 -0.39
N GLN A 183 13.58 9.99 -1.23
CA GLN A 183 13.69 9.99 -2.69
C GLN A 183 14.00 11.35 -3.28
N ALA A 184 13.63 12.42 -2.55
CA ALA A 184 13.90 13.78 -2.97
C ALA A 184 15.42 13.97 -3.12
N THR A 185 15.90 13.92 -4.35
CA THR A 185 17.27 14.30 -4.67
C THR A 185 17.41 15.78 -4.36
N LYS A 186 18.55 16.18 -3.78
CA LYS A 186 18.85 17.61 -3.59
C LYS A 186 18.64 18.34 -4.92
N PRO A 187 18.16 19.60 -4.91
CA PRO A 187 18.03 20.39 -6.12
C PRO A 187 19.34 20.33 -6.91
N THR A 188 19.27 19.88 -8.15
CA THR A 188 20.44 19.84 -9.04
C THR A 188 20.28 20.90 -10.10
N VAL A 189 21.29 21.74 -10.29
CA VAL A 189 21.33 22.67 -11.42
C VAL A 189 21.58 21.84 -12.68
N SER A 190 20.66 21.87 -13.63
CA SER A 190 20.84 21.25 -14.95
C SER A 190 22.00 21.90 -15.69
N TRP A 191 22.50 21.26 -16.75
CA TRP A 191 23.55 21.86 -17.58
C TRP A 191 23.12 23.20 -18.22
N PHE A 192 21.81 23.45 -18.37
CA PHE A 192 21.28 24.71 -18.89
C PHE A 192 21.09 25.80 -17.82
N GLY A 193 21.43 25.52 -16.56
CA GLY A 193 21.23 26.45 -15.44
C GLY A 193 19.85 26.35 -14.80
N ASP A 194 18.93 25.55 -15.34
CA ASP A 194 17.62 25.33 -14.73
C ASP A 194 17.75 24.53 -13.44
N LEU A 195 17.10 24.97 -12.37
CA LEU A 195 17.01 24.23 -11.13
C LEU A 195 16.08 23.03 -11.33
N LEU A 196 16.63 21.81 -11.29
CA LEU A 196 15.83 20.59 -11.25
C LEU A 196 15.36 20.37 -9.82
N HIS A 197 14.05 20.49 -9.67
CA HIS A 197 13.34 20.27 -8.44
C HIS A 197 13.25 18.77 -8.11
N PRO A 198 13.30 18.39 -6.81
CA PRO A 198 13.02 17.03 -6.41
C PRO A 198 11.64 16.61 -6.89
N GLU A 199 11.59 15.48 -7.59
CA GLU A 199 10.34 14.84 -7.98
C GLU A 199 10.02 13.74 -6.97
N VAL A 200 8.84 13.82 -6.37
CA VAL A 200 8.31 12.79 -5.48
C VAL A 200 7.27 11.99 -6.26
N ARG A 201 7.47 10.67 -6.35
CA ARG A 201 6.55 9.77 -7.04
C ARG A 201 5.79 8.92 -6.04
N ILE A 202 4.48 8.83 -6.20
CA ILE A 202 3.60 7.94 -5.43
C ILE A 202 2.84 7.07 -6.42
N LEU A 203 2.87 5.75 -6.24
CA LEU A 203 2.10 4.84 -7.07
C LEU A 203 0.77 4.52 -6.39
N LEU A 204 -0.37 4.89 -6.98
CA LEU A 204 -1.69 4.46 -6.55
C LEU A 204 -2.14 3.27 -7.38
N GLN A 205 -2.28 2.10 -6.76
CA GLN A 205 -2.82 0.90 -7.38
C GLN A 205 -4.23 0.68 -6.88
N VAL A 206 -5.23 0.57 -7.76
CA VAL A 206 -6.61 0.31 -7.34
C VAL A 206 -6.94 -1.16 -7.60
N ARG A 207 -7.24 -1.91 -6.56
CA ARG A 207 -7.75 -3.27 -6.66
C ARG A 207 -9.22 -3.20 -7.04
N ARG A 208 -9.56 -3.81 -8.17
CA ARG A 208 -10.96 -4.02 -8.54
C ARG A 208 -11.43 -5.32 -7.90
N ALA A 209 -12.52 -5.26 -7.12
CA ALA A 209 -13.28 -6.45 -6.83
C ALA A 209 -13.99 -6.87 -8.12
N TRP A 210 -13.52 -7.95 -8.74
CA TRP A 210 -14.30 -8.60 -9.79
C TRP A 210 -15.41 -9.36 -9.11
N GLU A 211 -16.48 -8.65 -8.77
CA GLU A 211 -17.77 -9.30 -8.65
C GLU A 211 -18.18 -9.61 -10.09
N TYR A 212 -17.83 -10.82 -10.56
CA TYR A 212 -18.61 -11.39 -11.62
C TYR A 212 -20.05 -11.25 -11.13
N PRO A 213 -20.98 -10.65 -11.90
CA PRO A 213 -22.38 -10.86 -11.63
C PRO A 213 -22.47 -12.38 -11.59
N THR A 214 -22.67 -12.91 -10.38
CA THR A 214 -22.92 -14.33 -10.23
C THR A 214 -24.20 -14.41 -11.00
N THR A 215 -24.09 -14.85 -12.26
CA THR A 215 -25.22 -14.98 -13.16
C THR A 215 -26.12 -15.82 -12.32
N ALA A 216 -27.16 -15.17 -11.77
CA ALA A 216 -28.13 -15.83 -10.93
C ALA A 216 -28.58 -16.92 -11.87
N VAL A 217 -28.10 -18.15 -11.63
CA VAL A 217 -28.58 -19.30 -12.36
C VAL A 217 -30.06 -19.18 -12.09
N PRO A 218 -30.89 -18.84 -13.09
CA PRO A 218 -32.30 -18.66 -12.83
C PRO A 218 -32.70 -19.95 -12.15
N GLU A 219 -33.08 -19.84 -10.86
CA GLU A 219 -33.42 -20.98 -10.04
C GLU A 219 -34.50 -21.69 -10.84
N THR A 220 -34.08 -22.78 -11.49
CA THR A 220 -34.81 -23.35 -12.60
C THR A 220 -35.83 -24.22 -11.94
N GLY A 221 -36.91 -23.61 -11.47
CA GLY A 221 -38.05 -24.25 -10.87
C GLY A 221 -37.72 -25.03 -9.61
N ALA A 222 -38.35 -24.66 -8.51
CA ALA A 222 -38.74 -25.68 -7.55
C ALA A 222 -39.52 -26.77 -8.33
N CYS A 223 -38.86 -27.88 -8.65
CA CYS A 223 -39.54 -29.10 -9.05
C CYS A 223 -40.40 -29.51 -7.86
N SER A 224 -41.68 -29.18 -7.95
CA SER A 224 -42.75 -29.81 -7.18
C SER A 224 -42.54 -31.33 -7.23
N PRO A 225 -42.50 -32.05 -6.09
CA PRO A 225 -42.17 -33.47 -6.05
C PRO A 225 -43.28 -34.41 -6.59
N ASN A 226 -44.28 -33.91 -7.31
CA ASN A 226 -45.46 -34.69 -7.72
C ASN A 226 -45.83 -34.54 -9.22
N ALA A 227 -44.91 -34.82 -10.13
CA ALA A 227 -45.24 -35.06 -11.54
C ALA A 227 -44.78 -36.45 -11.99
N ARG A 228 -45.77 -37.30 -12.28
CA ARG A 228 -45.62 -38.68 -12.77
C ARG A 228 -44.76 -38.73 -14.05
N ARG A 229 -43.91 -39.77 -14.08
CA ARG A 229 -43.31 -40.37 -15.28
C ARG A 229 -44.35 -40.47 -16.39
N ASP A 230 -44.03 -39.91 -17.55
CA ASP A 230 -44.26 -40.59 -18.82
C ASP A 230 -43.07 -40.27 -19.75
N SER A 231 -42.51 -41.36 -20.25
CA SER A 231 -41.30 -41.45 -21.06
C SER A 231 -41.60 -41.16 -22.53
N VAL A 232 -41.00 -40.12 -23.09
CA VAL A 232 -40.82 -40.00 -24.54
C VAL A 232 -39.41 -39.52 -24.85
N THR A 233 -38.69 -40.38 -25.55
CA THR A 233 -37.31 -40.23 -26.03
C THR A 233 -37.32 -39.40 -27.32
N THR A 234 -36.66 -38.24 -27.33
CA THR A 234 -36.27 -37.56 -28.58
C THR A 234 -34.84 -37.04 -28.47
N PRO A 235 -33.94 -37.39 -29.42
CA PRO A 235 -32.60 -36.85 -29.51
C PRO A 235 -32.61 -35.58 -30.39
N LEU A 236 -32.31 -34.42 -29.80
CA LEU A 236 -31.99 -33.18 -30.50
C LEU A 236 -30.71 -32.65 -29.86
N GLN A 237 -29.57 -33.03 -30.43
CA GLN A 237 -28.78 -32.25 -31.38
C GLN A 237 -27.97 -31.15 -30.69
N ASP A 238 -26.71 -31.50 -30.47
CA ASP A 238 -25.59 -30.63 -30.17
C ASP A 238 -25.46 -29.55 -31.24
N THR A 239 -25.77 -28.31 -30.91
CA THR A 239 -25.32 -27.11 -31.63
C THR A 239 -25.76 -25.91 -30.81
N TYR A 240 -24.92 -25.42 -29.89
CA TYR A 240 -24.92 -24.05 -29.34
C TYR A 240 -24.01 -23.97 -28.09
N THR A 241 -22.71 -24.23 -28.24
CA THR A 241 -21.74 -24.01 -27.14
C THR A 241 -20.41 -23.36 -27.57
N GLU A 242 -20.20 -23.01 -28.83
CA GLU A 242 -18.92 -22.41 -29.26
C GLU A 242 -18.90 -20.86 -29.27
N ASP A 243 -20.05 -20.17 -29.33
CA ASP A 243 -20.06 -18.71 -29.45
C ASP A 243 -19.96 -17.94 -28.12
N ILE A 244 -20.14 -18.60 -26.97
CA ILE A 244 -20.04 -17.93 -25.65
C ILE A 244 -18.58 -17.79 -25.19
N GLN A 245 -17.64 -18.57 -25.75
CA GLN A 245 -16.23 -18.49 -25.37
C GLN A 245 -15.49 -17.29 -25.98
N HIS A 246 -15.98 -16.72 -27.09
CA HIS A 246 -15.31 -15.59 -27.76
C HIS A 246 -15.68 -14.20 -27.20
N ALA A 247 -16.75 -14.09 -26.40
CA ALA A 247 -17.13 -12.82 -25.75
C ALA A 247 -16.31 -12.50 -24.48
N MET A 248 -15.39 -13.38 -24.05
CA MET A 248 -14.62 -13.22 -22.80
C MET A 248 -13.23 -12.57 -22.96
N CYS A 249 -12.86 -12.07 -24.14
CA CYS A 249 -11.47 -11.71 -24.43
C CYS A 249 -11.11 -10.22 -24.36
N THR A 250 -12.05 -9.31 -24.17
CA THR A 250 -11.71 -7.90 -23.88
C THR A 250 -11.70 -7.68 -22.37
N PRO A 251 -10.52 -7.52 -21.73
CA PRO A 251 -10.47 -7.16 -20.32
C PRO A 251 -11.23 -5.84 -20.17
N PRO A 252 -12.31 -5.79 -19.37
CA PRO A 252 -13.12 -4.59 -19.40
C PRO A 252 -12.28 -3.44 -18.89
N LEU A 253 -12.35 -2.36 -19.66
CA LEU A 253 -11.81 -1.07 -19.28
C LEU A 253 -12.30 -0.74 -17.87
N TYR A 254 -11.54 0.06 -17.12
CA TYR A 254 -12.13 0.66 -15.92
C TYR A 254 -13.48 1.25 -16.30
N SER A 255 -14.44 1.18 -15.37
CA SER A 255 -15.61 2.02 -15.54
C SER A 255 -15.09 3.46 -15.70
N ILE A 256 -15.67 4.21 -16.63
CA ILE A 256 -15.35 5.64 -16.80
C ILE A 256 -15.37 6.34 -15.43
N SER A 257 -16.26 5.89 -14.53
CA SER A 257 -16.35 6.32 -13.12
C SER A 257 -15.03 6.20 -12.33
N THR A 258 -14.28 5.10 -12.40
CA THR A 258 -13.05 4.93 -11.60
C THR A 258 -11.95 5.90 -12.03
N THR A 259 -11.74 6.03 -13.35
CA THR A 259 -10.77 6.99 -13.89
C THR A 259 -11.18 8.42 -13.59
N THR A 260 -12.45 8.77 -13.78
CA THR A 260 -12.98 10.09 -13.41
C THR A 260 -12.79 10.37 -11.92
N GLN A 261 -13.03 9.38 -11.05
CA GLN A 261 -12.90 9.54 -9.61
C GLN A 261 -11.44 9.71 -9.18
N LEU A 262 -10.50 8.96 -9.76
CA LEU A 262 -9.06 9.16 -9.50
C LEU A 262 -8.58 10.53 -9.95
N THR A 263 -9.00 10.98 -11.15
CA THR A 263 -8.71 12.33 -11.64
C THR A 263 -9.28 13.39 -10.71
N LYS A 264 -10.50 13.20 -10.21
CA LYS A 264 -11.11 14.09 -9.23
C LYS A 264 -10.31 14.10 -7.92
N VAL A 265 -10.02 12.95 -7.33
CA VAL A 265 -9.22 12.82 -6.08
C VAL A 265 -7.89 13.55 -6.22
N PHE A 266 -7.23 13.40 -7.37
CA PHE A 266 -5.98 14.08 -7.66
C PHE A 266 -6.14 15.60 -7.73
N ASN A 267 -7.09 16.08 -8.52
CA ASN A 267 -7.35 17.51 -8.68
C ASN A 267 -7.75 18.15 -7.35
N ASP A 268 -8.68 17.53 -6.60
CA ASP A 268 -9.09 17.97 -5.27
C ASP A 268 -7.88 18.05 -4.33
N SER A 269 -6.97 17.07 -4.40
CA SER A 269 -5.76 17.06 -3.57
C SER A 269 -4.78 18.16 -3.95
N LEU A 270 -4.65 18.45 -5.24
CA LEU A 270 -3.79 19.50 -5.77
C LEU A 270 -4.36 20.89 -5.47
N GLU A 271 -5.67 21.07 -5.55
CA GLU A 271 -6.36 22.30 -5.15
C GLU A 271 -6.27 22.51 -3.63
N ALA A 272 -6.50 21.47 -2.83
CA ALA A 272 -6.32 21.52 -1.38
C ALA A 272 -4.88 21.88 -1.00
N ALA A 273 -3.90 21.30 -1.69
CA ALA A 273 -2.49 21.70 -1.58
C ALA A 273 -2.30 23.19 -1.91
N ARG A 274 -2.73 23.67 -3.08
CA ARG A 274 -2.60 25.08 -3.45
C ARG A 274 -3.26 26.03 -2.44
N SER A 275 -4.44 25.68 -1.94
CA SER A 275 -5.17 26.49 -0.95
C SER A 275 -4.42 26.62 0.38
N LYS A 276 -3.56 25.64 0.72
CA LYS A 276 -2.69 25.65 1.91
C LYS A 276 -1.33 26.34 1.66
N GLY A 277 -1.18 27.06 0.54
CA GLY A 277 0.06 27.76 0.19
C GLY A 277 1.16 26.83 -0.33
N LEU A 278 0.82 25.63 -0.79
CA LEU A 278 1.80 24.72 -1.42
C LEU A 278 2.04 25.13 -2.88
N GLU A 279 2.55 26.36 -3.08
CA GLU A 279 2.86 26.92 -4.41
C GLU A 279 3.90 26.09 -5.17
N HIS A 280 4.67 25.30 -4.42
CA HIS A 280 5.76 24.49 -4.93
C HIS A 280 5.32 23.25 -5.71
N VAL A 281 4.05 22.85 -5.60
CA VAL A 281 3.49 21.72 -6.35
C VAL A 281 3.07 22.18 -7.75
N ARG A 282 4.00 22.10 -8.72
CA ARG A 282 3.76 22.60 -10.10
C ARG A 282 2.76 21.77 -10.89
N GLY A 283 2.66 20.48 -10.59
CA GLY A 283 1.73 19.59 -11.25
C GLY A 283 1.97 18.15 -10.89
N GLY A 284 1.12 17.30 -11.45
CA GLY A 284 1.30 15.87 -11.46
C GLY A 284 0.55 15.24 -12.60
N SER A 285 1.06 14.11 -13.05
CA SER A 285 0.36 13.27 -14.00
C SER A 285 -0.27 12.12 -13.25
N ILE A 286 -1.37 11.59 -13.80
CA ILE A 286 -1.87 10.26 -13.46
C ILE A 286 -1.45 9.36 -14.61
N VAL A 287 -0.43 8.53 -14.40
CA VAL A 287 -0.01 7.57 -15.41
C VAL A 287 -0.78 6.29 -15.20
N PHE A 288 -1.78 6.02 -16.04
CA PHE A 288 -2.48 4.73 -16.06
C PHE A 288 -1.58 3.68 -16.72
N GLY A 289 -0.78 2.99 -15.92
CA GLY A 289 -0.10 1.77 -16.31
C GLY A 289 -1.10 0.62 -16.40
N GLN A 290 -1.05 -0.13 -17.50
CA GLN A 290 -1.68 -1.43 -17.63
C GLN A 290 -0.55 -2.44 -17.45
N ASP A 291 -0.35 -2.96 -16.24
CA ASP A 291 0.81 -3.81 -15.97
C ASP A 291 0.46 -5.31 -15.95
N VAL A 292 1.50 -6.09 -16.22
CA VAL A 292 1.49 -7.45 -16.75
C VAL A 292 0.80 -8.47 -15.83
N ARG A 293 0.06 -9.39 -16.47
CA ARG A 293 -0.66 -10.52 -15.87
C ARG A 293 0.20 -11.27 -14.83
N GLU A 294 -0.09 -11.13 -13.53
CA GLU A 294 0.28 -12.17 -12.57
C GLU A 294 -0.66 -13.36 -12.79
N LYS A 295 -0.11 -14.52 -13.22
CA LYS A 295 -0.85 -15.79 -13.25
C LYS A 295 -1.01 -16.29 -11.81
N GLY A 296 -2.09 -15.89 -11.15
CA GLY A 296 -2.56 -16.52 -9.91
C GLY A 296 -3.44 -17.75 -10.19
N GLU A 297 -3.50 -18.69 -9.25
CA GLU A 297 -4.36 -19.89 -9.31
C GLU A 297 -5.86 -19.58 -9.43
N ARG A 298 -6.28 -18.33 -9.20
CA ARG A 298 -7.68 -17.88 -9.28
C ARG A 298 -8.02 -17.05 -10.53
N GLY A 299 -7.16 -17.07 -11.54
CA GLY A 299 -7.34 -16.28 -12.76
C GLY A 299 -6.54 -14.98 -12.78
N VAL A 300 -6.51 -14.33 -13.95
CA VAL A 300 -5.74 -13.11 -14.21
C VAL A 300 -6.47 -11.92 -13.61
N VAL A 301 -5.92 -11.30 -12.56
CA VAL A 301 -6.41 -10.02 -12.04
C VAL A 301 -5.59 -8.91 -12.72
N PRO A 302 -6.18 -8.10 -13.62
CA PRO A 302 -5.48 -6.97 -14.17
C PRO A 302 -5.31 -5.90 -13.10
N ASP A 303 -4.07 -5.64 -12.71
CA ASP A 303 -3.72 -4.48 -11.92
C ASP A 303 -3.52 -3.28 -12.85
N ARG A 304 -4.10 -2.14 -12.47
CA ARG A 304 -3.74 -0.87 -13.09
C ARG A 304 -3.13 0.04 -12.07
N ILE A 305 -2.06 0.66 -12.52
CA ILE A 305 -1.17 1.48 -11.74
C ILE A 305 -1.44 2.93 -12.12
N CYS A 306 -1.55 3.83 -11.15
CA CYS A 306 -1.68 5.27 -11.34
C CYS A 306 -0.46 5.93 -10.69
N GLY A 307 0.53 6.33 -11.48
CA GLY A 307 1.65 7.12 -10.94
C GLY A 307 1.21 8.55 -10.72
N LEU A 308 1.44 9.10 -9.53
CA LEU A 308 1.34 10.51 -9.17
C LEU A 308 2.74 11.09 -9.04
N ASN A 309 3.07 12.05 -9.89
CA ASN A 309 4.33 12.77 -9.82
C ASN A 309 4.08 14.14 -9.18
N TYR A 310 4.87 14.52 -8.18
CA TYR A 310 4.83 15.86 -7.59
C TYR A 310 6.19 16.49 -7.80
N GLN A 311 6.22 17.63 -8.47
CA GLN A 311 7.41 18.48 -8.55
C GLN A 311 7.36 19.48 -7.39
N LEU A 312 8.44 19.61 -6.62
CA LEU A 312 8.52 20.49 -5.45
C LEU A 312 9.52 21.63 -5.70
N ASP A 313 9.05 22.87 -5.77
CA ASP A 313 9.95 24.03 -5.67
C ASP A 313 10.66 24.05 -4.28
N GLY A 314 11.89 24.58 -4.23
CA GLY A 314 12.72 24.67 -3.03
C GLY A 314 13.54 25.96 -3.02
#